data_AF-A0A6P8I5J1-F1
#
_entry.id   AF-A0A6P8I5J1-F1
#
_cell.length_a   1.000
_cell.length_b   1.000
_cell.length_c   1.000
_cell.angle_alpha   90.00
_cell.angle_beta   90.00
_cell.angle_gamma   90.00
#
_symmetry.space_group_name_H-M   'P 1'
#
loop_
_entity.id
_entity.type
_entity.pdbx_description
1 polymer ?
#
loop_
_entity_poly.entity_id
_entity_poly.type
_entity_poly.pdbx_seq_one_letter_code
_entity_poly.pdbx_strand_id
1 'polypeptide(L)'
;MIDHPQCLHFILTISHVSSYKTGLLKTMLNRDYRLSSTSNLVFDECEQLKRIFKKIKYPGVLIDKIVTNFVNSVVGQSSDQNTQHHEKTVRIILPFIKIRNRRMWSVNNLKTLYCESKPDAVSNQCLVYLFKCDLCDTDYIGYTARHLNQRVEEHKSELSAIGRHMKIGHSLTKPDIKQSFKIIKRCKGKFDCLLYEMPFIRDRLPTLNTQSDSIRSKVFV
;
A
#
# COMPACT_ATOMS: atom_id res chain seq x y z
N MET A 1 -22.29 27.90 -37.09
CA MET A 1 -21.31 27.89 -35.99
C MET A 1 -21.44 26.56 -35.29
N ILE A 2 -20.34 25.82 -35.23
CA ILE A 2 -20.29 24.37 -35.05
C ILE A 2 -20.27 24.03 -33.56
N ASP A 3 -21.32 23.35 -33.08
CA ASP A 3 -21.30 22.62 -31.82
C ASP A 3 -20.37 21.41 -31.96
N HIS A 4 -19.32 21.36 -31.15
CA HIS A 4 -18.28 20.33 -31.22
C HIS A 4 -18.54 19.25 -30.15
N PRO A 5 -18.97 18.03 -30.51
CA PRO A 5 -19.36 16.97 -29.57
C PRO A 5 -18.17 16.17 -29.00
N GLN A 6 -17.00 16.79 -28.81
CA GLN A 6 -15.78 16.06 -28.43
C GLN A 6 -15.52 15.95 -26.92
N CYS A 7 -16.27 16.65 -26.07
CA CYS A 7 -16.00 16.65 -24.63
C CYS A 7 -16.62 15.47 -23.86
N LEU A 8 -17.57 14.71 -24.44
CA LEU A 8 -18.16 13.55 -23.77
C LEU A 8 -17.44 12.21 -24.04
N HIS A 9 -16.50 12.17 -24.98
CA HIS A 9 -15.76 10.92 -25.26
C HIS A 9 -14.47 10.78 -24.42
N PHE A 10 -14.03 11.84 -23.74
CA PHE A 10 -12.73 11.87 -23.05
C PHE A 10 -12.75 11.33 -21.61
N ILE A 11 -13.90 10.86 -21.10
CA ILE A 11 -13.99 10.22 -19.77
C ILE A 11 -13.86 8.68 -19.84
N LEU A 12 -13.70 8.09 -21.03
CA LEU A 12 -13.71 6.61 -21.19
C LEU A 12 -12.38 5.92 -21.44
N THR A 13 -11.23 6.60 -21.32
CA THR A 13 -9.93 5.92 -21.43
C THR A 13 -8.97 6.34 -20.32
N ILE A 14 -9.31 5.97 -19.09
CA ILE A 14 -8.34 5.88 -17.99
C ILE A 14 -7.32 4.79 -18.37
N SER A 15 -6.25 5.19 -19.06
CA SER A 15 -5.11 4.36 -19.42
C SER A 15 -4.42 3.71 -18.20
N HIS A 16 -4.66 4.24 -16.99
CA HIS A 16 -4.21 3.69 -15.72
C HIS A 16 -4.97 2.40 -15.28
N VAL A 17 -6.24 2.21 -15.69
CA VAL A 17 -7.02 1.00 -15.35
C VAL A 17 -6.61 -0.20 -16.19
N SER A 18 -6.06 0.02 -17.38
CA SER A 18 -5.66 -1.05 -18.30
C SER A 18 -4.49 -1.89 -17.76
N SER A 19 -3.46 -1.24 -17.21
CA SER A 19 -2.23 -1.91 -16.73
C SER A 19 -2.51 -2.86 -15.57
N TYR A 20 -3.33 -2.45 -14.59
CA TYR A 20 -3.73 -3.31 -13.48
C TYR A 20 -4.55 -4.52 -13.96
N LYS A 21 -5.53 -4.31 -14.85
CA LYS A 21 -6.36 -5.39 -15.42
C LYS A 21 -5.51 -6.40 -16.19
N THR A 22 -4.56 -5.91 -16.99
CA THR A 22 -3.60 -6.76 -17.70
C THR A 22 -2.68 -7.50 -16.73
N GLY A 23 -2.15 -6.82 -15.71
CA GLY A 23 -1.24 -7.40 -14.71
C GLY A 23 -1.89 -8.52 -13.90
N LEU A 24 -3.14 -8.32 -13.47
CA LEU A 24 -3.90 -9.32 -12.73
C LEU A 24 -4.14 -10.58 -13.59
N LEU A 25 -4.64 -10.42 -14.82
CA LEU A 25 -4.90 -11.55 -15.71
C LEU A 25 -3.61 -12.33 -16.05
N LYS A 26 -2.51 -11.63 -16.35
CA LYS A 26 -1.19 -12.26 -16.57
C LYS A 26 -0.70 -13.03 -15.34
N THR A 27 -0.89 -12.48 -14.14
CA THR A 27 -0.44 -13.10 -12.90
C THR A 27 -1.22 -14.39 -12.62
N MET A 28 -2.54 -14.38 -12.82
CA MET A 28 -3.37 -15.57 -12.62
C MET A 28 -3.03 -16.66 -13.64
N LEU A 29 -2.95 -16.34 -14.93
CA LEU A 29 -2.55 -17.29 -15.97
C LEU A 29 -1.18 -17.93 -15.70
N ASN A 30 -0.18 -17.11 -15.34
CA ASN A 30 1.16 -17.61 -15.02
C ASN A 30 1.19 -18.46 -13.75
N ARG A 31 0.35 -18.13 -12.75
CA ARG A 31 0.21 -18.94 -11.55
C ARG A 31 -0.39 -20.31 -11.90
N ASP A 32 -1.46 -20.34 -12.67
CA ASP A 32 -2.16 -21.57 -13.02
C ASP A 32 -1.25 -22.47 -13.85
N TYR A 33 -0.56 -21.94 -14.86
CA TYR A 33 0.45 -22.69 -15.62
C TYR A 33 1.56 -23.31 -14.76
N ARG A 34 2.04 -22.60 -13.73
CA ARG A 34 3.07 -23.14 -12.83
C ARG A 34 2.54 -24.19 -11.85
N LEU A 35 1.23 -24.23 -11.62
CA LEU A 35 0.56 -25.16 -10.72
C LEU A 35 -0.05 -26.36 -11.46
N SER A 36 -0.31 -26.24 -12.76
CA SER A 36 -0.84 -27.32 -13.58
C SER A 36 0.22 -28.37 -13.89
N SER A 37 -0.10 -29.63 -13.64
CA SER A 37 0.78 -30.78 -13.94
C SER A 37 0.73 -31.23 -15.40
N THR A 38 -0.29 -30.81 -16.16
CA THR A 38 -0.56 -31.27 -17.54
C THR A 38 -1.04 -30.11 -18.40
N SER A 39 -0.62 -30.06 -19.67
CA SER A 39 -1.01 -29.03 -20.65
C SER A 39 -2.52 -28.92 -20.88
N ASN A 40 -3.24 -30.05 -20.88
CA ASN A 40 -4.70 -30.06 -21.06
C ASN A 40 -5.44 -29.34 -19.90
N LEU A 41 -4.93 -29.45 -18.66
CA LEU A 41 -5.50 -28.75 -17.50
C LEU A 41 -5.27 -27.23 -17.58
N VAL A 42 -4.16 -26.80 -18.18
CA VAL A 42 -3.89 -25.36 -18.37
C VAL A 42 -4.94 -24.73 -19.27
N PHE A 43 -5.38 -25.43 -20.31
CA PHE A 43 -6.38 -24.91 -21.25
C PHE A 43 -7.76 -24.78 -20.58
N ASP A 44 -8.18 -25.78 -19.82
CA ASP A 44 -9.45 -25.76 -19.09
C ASP A 44 -9.48 -24.64 -18.03
N GLU A 45 -8.37 -24.45 -17.32
CA GLU A 45 -8.22 -23.35 -16.35
C GLU A 45 -8.19 -21.98 -17.05
N CYS A 46 -7.56 -21.86 -18.22
CA CYS A 46 -7.60 -20.64 -19.02
C CYS A 46 -9.04 -20.27 -19.39
N GLU A 47 -9.87 -21.23 -19.82
CA GLU A 47 -11.29 -21.00 -20.10
C GLU A 47 -12.08 -20.65 -18.83
N GLN A 48 -11.76 -21.28 -17.70
CA GLN A 48 -12.36 -20.93 -16.42
C GLN A 48 -12.06 -19.48 -16.01
N LEU A 49 -10.80 -19.05 -16.16
CA LEU A 49 -10.39 -17.67 -15.93
C LEU A 49 -11.12 -16.72 -16.88
N LYS A 50 -11.20 -17.01 -18.18
CA LYS A 50 -11.97 -16.20 -19.14
C LYS A 50 -13.40 -15.98 -18.66
N ARG A 51 -14.07 -17.03 -18.18
CA ARG A 51 -15.44 -16.97 -17.66
C ARG A 51 -15.54 -16.09 -16.41
N ILE A 52 -14.61 -16.21 -15.47
CA ILE A 52 -14.57 -15.38 -14.26
C ILE A 52 -14.36 -13.90 -14.63
N PHE A 53 -13.38 -13.60 -15.48
CA PHE A 53 -13.08 -12.23 -15.90
C PHE A 53 -14.23 -11.60 -16.70
N LYS A 54 -14.91 -12.38 -17.55
CA LYS A 54 -16.13 -11.94 -18.24
C LYS A 54 -17.25 -11.61 -17.26
N LYS A 55 -17.44 -12.40 -16.19
CA LYS A 55 -18.44 -12.16 -15.14
C LYS A 55 -18.19 -10.86 -14.37
N ILE A 56 -16.93 -10.50 -14.13
CA ILE A 56 -16.54 -9.22 -13.50
C ILE A 56 -16.41 -8.06 -14.50
N LYS A 57 -17.07 -8.17 -15.66
CA LYS A 57 -17.15 -7.13 -16.70
C LYS A 57 -15.78 -6.66 -17.22
N TYR A 58 -14.81 -7.56 -17.35
CA TYR A 58 -13.58 -7.24 -18.08
C TYR A 58 -13.87 -7.13 -19.58
N PRO A 59 -13.18 -6.23 -20.32
CA PRO A 59 -13.31 -6.16 -21.77
C PRO A 59 -12.88 -7.47 -22.43
N GLY A 60 -13.78 -8.14 -23.16
CA GLY A 60 -13.50 -9.42 -23.82
C GLY A 60 -12.27 -9.37 -24.72
N VAL A 61 -12.16 -8.30 -25.52
CA VAL A 61 -11.00 -8.02 -26.40
C VAL A 61 -9.67 -8.03 -25.63
N LEU A 62 -9.65 -7.54 -24.38
CA LEU A 62 -8.45 -7.54 -23.55
C LEU A 62 -8.13 -8.94 -23.03
N ILE A 63 -9.15 -9.69 -22.62
CA ILE A 63 -9.01 -11.06 -22.13
C ILE A 63 -8.44 -11.94 -23.25
N ASP A 64 -9.09 -11.93 -24.41
CA ASP A 64 -8.72 -12.77 -25.55
C ASP A 64 -7.30 -12.45 -26.02
N LYS A 65 -6.96 -11.16 -26.15
CA LYS A 65 -5.59 -10.73 -26.50
C LYS A 65 -4.53 -11.26 -25.53
N ILE A 66 -4.80 -11.23 -24.22
CA ILE A 66 -3.82 -11.67 -23.21
C ILE A 66 -3.72 -13.19 -23.18
N VAL A 67 -4.84 -13.91 -23.25
CA VAL A 67 -4.85 -15.38 -23.23
C VAL A 67 -4.22 -15.93 -24.50
N THR A 68 -4.52 -15.39 -25.69
CA THR A 68 -3.89 -15.84 -26.94
C THR A 68 -2.37 -15.65 -26.91
N ASN A 69 -1.89 -14.50 -26.44
CA ASN A 69 -0.45 -14.28 -26.26
C ASN A 69 0.18 -15.26 -25.26
N PHE A 70 -0.55 -15.59 -24.20
CA PHE A 70 -0.10 -16.55 -23.18
C PHE A 70 -0.01 -17.96 -23.75
N VAL A 71 -1.05 -18.46 -24.41
CA VAL A 71 -1.07 -19.79 -25.05
C VAL A 71 0.06 -19.90 -26.07
N ASN A 72 0.27 -18.88 -26.91
CA ASN A 72 1.36 -18.87 -27.87
C ASN A 72 2.75 -18.93 -27.18
N SER A 73 2.90 -18.27 -26.02
CA SER A 73 4.14 -18.32 -25.25
C SER A 73 4.41 -19.67 -24.57
N VAL A 74 3.34 -20.38 -24.18
CA VAL A 74 3.43 -21.71 -23.57
C VAL A 74 3.71 -22.78 -24.63
N VAL A 75 3.05 -22.73 -25.78
CA VAL A 75 3.29 -23.65 -26.89
C VAL A 75 4.72 -23.49 -27.45
N GLY A 76 5.27 -22.27 -27.46
CA GLY A 76 6.65 -22.01 -27.87
C GLY A 76 7.74 -22.51 -26.90
N GLN A 77 7.39 -22.93 -25.68
CA GLN A 77 8.35 -23.49 -24.70
C GLN A 77 8.40 -25.03 -24.72
N SER A 78 7.58 -25.67 -25.56
CA SER A 78 7.43 -27.14 -25.60
C SER A 78 8.58 -27.88 -26.28
N SER A 79 9.56 -27.19 -26.85
CA SER A 79 10.60 -27.80 -27.69
C SER A 79 12.02 -27.75 -27.13
N ASP A 80 12.22 -27.63 -25.81
CA ASP A 80 13.52 -27.93 -25.21
C ASP A 80 13.47 -28.42 -23.74
N GLN A 81 13.69 -29.72 -23.61
CA GLN A 81 14.51 -30.43 -22.63
C GLN A 81 13.99 -30.85 -21.23
N ASN A 82 13.73 -32.16 -21.16
CA ASN A 82 14.57 -33.19 -20.52
C ASN A 82 14.52 -33.37 -18.99
N THR A 83 14.19 -34.61 -18.64
CA THR A 83 14.10 -35.23 -17.32
C THR A 83 15.47 -35.32 -16.65
N GLN A 84 15.68 -34.59 -15.56
CA GLN A 84 16.65 -34.96 -14.52
C GLN A 84 16.00 -34.88 -13.15
N HIS A 85 15.72 -36.06 -12.60
CA HIS A 85 15.40 -36.28 -11.21
C HIS A 85 16.60 -35.85 -10.36
N HIS A 86 16.51 -34.66 -9.76
CA HIS A 86 17.36 -34.27 -8.65
C HIS A 86 16.44 -34.04 -7.47
N GLU A 87 16.68 -34.71 -6.34
CA GLU A 87 15.95 -34.51 -5.09
C GLU A 87 15.90 -33.00 -4.79
N LYS A 88 14.75 -32.40 -5.07
CA LYS A 88 14.51 -30.97 -4.86
C LYS A 88 13.98 -30.84 -3.45
N THR A 89 14.86 -30.42 -2.55
CA THR A 89 14.45 -29.81 -1.27
C THR A 89 13.37 -28.77 -1.56
N VAL A 90 12.16 -29.01 -1.05
CA VAL A 90 11.03 -28.10 -1.22
C VAL A 90 11.33 -26.81 -0.43
N ARG A 91 11.68 -25.74 -1.15
CA ARG A 91 11.77 -24.39 -0.56
C ARG A 91 10.41 -23.73 -0.64
N ILE A 92 9.74 -23.61 0.49
CA ILE A 92 8.54 -22.77 0.63
C ILE A 92 9.00 -21.32 0.74
N ILE A 93 8.79 -20.52 -0.31
CA ILE A 93 8.96 -19.06 -0.24
C ILE A 93 7.63 -18.47 0.26
N LEU A 94 7.62 -18.00 1.51
CA LEU A 94 6.48 -17.31 2.10
C LEU A 94 6.33 -15.93 1.43
N PRO A 95 5.15 -15.55 0.87
CA PRO A 95 5.05 -14.37 0.01
C PRO A 95 5.15 -13.00 0.72
N PHE A 96 5.39 -12.95 2.04
CA PHE A 96 5.25 -11.71 2.82
C PHE A 96 6.34 -11.42 3.85
N ILE A 97 7.35 -12.30 3.99
CA ILE A 97 8.48 -12.00 4.89
C ILE A 97 9.53 -11.21 4.10
N LYS A 98 9.47 -9.88 4.20
CA LYS A 98 10.55 -8.99 3.73
C LYS A 98 11.77 -9.16 4.63
N ILE A 99 12.59 -10.17 4.37
CA ILE A 99 13.96 -10.22 4.88
C ILE A 99 14.75 -9.13 4.14
N ARG A 100 15.20 -8.15 4.90
CA ARG A 100 15.92 -6.97 4.42
C ARG A 100 17.42 -7.31 4.34
N ASN A 101 18.01 -7.09 3.15
CA ASN A 101 19.44 -7.22 2.76
C ASN A 101 19.90 -8.65 2.41
N ARG A 102 20.63 -8.92 1.31
CA ARG A 102 21.65 -8.11 0.60
C ARG A 102 21.66 -8.34 -0.93
N ARG A 103 21.93 -7.25 -1.68
CA ARG A 103 22.85 -7.02 -2.84
C ARG A 103 23.07 -8.19 -3.83
N MET A 104 23.04 -8.06 -5.16
CA MET A 104 23.66 -7.05 -6.04
C MET A 104 23.32 -7.41 -7.51
N TRP A 105 22.89 -6.47 -8.37
CA TRP A 105 23.28 -6.42 -9.79
C TRP A 105 23.34 -4.95 -10.27
N SER A 106 24.48 -4.65 -10.89
CA SER A 106 24.96 -3.48 -11.63
C SER A 106 24.10 -2.20 -11.67
N VAL A 107 24.58 -1.16 -11.00
CA VAL A 107 24.24 0.23 -11.31
C VAL A 107 25.04 0.62 -12.55
N ASN A 108 24.38 0.67 -13.69
CA ASN A 108 24.64 1.61 -14.77
C ASN A 108 23.40 1.59 -15.69
N ASN A 109 22.75 2.74 -15.84
CA ASN A 109 21.63 3.04 -16.76
C ASN A 109 20.16 2.91 -16.28
N LEU A 110 19.84 3.24 -15.02
CA LEU A 110 18.49 3.69 -14.68
C LEU A 110 18.52 4.91 -13.76
N LYS A 111 18.83 6.07 -14.32
CA LYS A 111 18.62 7.38 -13.67
C LYS A 111 17.58 8.25 -14.40
N THR A 112 16.76 7.66 -15.25
CA THR A 112 15.77 8.39 -16.03
C THR A 112 14.61 7.45 -16.33
N LEU A 113 13.38 7.85 -16.01
CA LEU A 113 12.11 7.11 -16.17
C LEU A 113 11.58 6.37 -14.93
N TYR A 114 11.69 6.94 -13.73
CA TYR A 114 10.60 6.92 -12.73
C TYR A 114 10.94 7.84 -11.55
N CYS A 115 11.04 9.14 -11.82
CA CYS A 115 10.90 10.13 -10.77
C CYS A 115 10.06 11.24 -11.36
N GLU A 116 8.74 11.10 -11.26
CA GLU A 116 7.94 12.30 -11.10
C GLU A 116 8.54 12.99 -9.88
N SER A 117 9.21 14.12 -10.07
CA SER A 117 9.45 15.04 -8.98
C SER A 117 8.07 15.50 -8.53
N LYS A 118 7.52 14.74 -7.56
CA LYS A 118 6.42 15.17 -6.72
C LYS A 118 6.76 16.61 -6.33
N PRO A 119 5.83 17.58 -6.43
CA PRO A 119 6.12 18.91 -5.92
C PRO A 119 6.67 18.75 -4.50
N ASP A 120 7.60 19.61 -4.09
CA ASP A 120 8.16 19.68 -2.73
C ASP A 120 7.10 20.07 -1.67
N ALA A 121 5.88 19.52 -1.79
CA ALA A 121 4.93 19.39 -0.72
C ALA A 121 5.49 18.35 0.24
N VAL A 122 6.30 18.85 1.18
CA VAL A 122 6.78 18.15 2.38
C VAL A 122 5.70 17.15 2.85
N SER A 123 5.88 15.87 2.52
CA SER A 123 4.88 14.86 2.85
C SER A 123 4.83 14.72 4.37
N ASN A 124 3.79 15.27 5.00
CA ASN A 124 3.52 15.13 6.43
C ASN A 124 2.91 13.75 6.75
N GLN A 125 3.45 12.69 6.15
CA GLN A 125 3.13 11.29 6.42
C GLN A 125 4.29 10.63 7.19
N CYS A 126 4.04 9.49 7.82
CA CYS A 126 5.04 8.71 8.54
C CYS A 126 5.88 9.57 9.49
N LEU A 127 5.26 10.13 10.51
CA LEU A 127 5.93 11.00 11.48
C LEU A 127 5.41 10.80 12.89
N VAL A 128 6.22 11.21 13.85
CA VAL A 128 5.87 11.35 15.26
C VAL A 128 5.63 12.82 15.55
N TYR A 129 4.49 13.12 16.18
CA TYR A 129 4.07 14.45 16.56
C TYR A 129 3.85 14.56 18.07
N LEU A 130 3.95 15.78 18.55
CA LEU A 130 3.58 16.22 19.89
C LEU A 130 2.34 17.09 19.76
N PHE A 131 1.33 16.81 20.54
CA PHE A 131 0.26 17.74 20.84
C PHE A 131 0.52 18.35 22.21
N LYS A 132 0.39 19.66 22.32
CA LYS A 132 0.36 20.37 23.61
C LYS A 132 -0.96 21.10 23.70
N CYS A 133 -1.64 21.01 24.83
CA CYS A 133 -2.84 21.82 25.02
C CYS A 133 -2.45 23.28 25.23
N ASP A 134 -3.15 24.21 24.57
CA ASP A 134 -2.91 25.66 24.75
C ASP A 134 -3.64 26.20 25.99
N LEU A 135 -4.56 25.41 26.57
CA LEU A 135 -5.40 25.79 27.70
C LEU A 135 -4.96 25.16 29.03
N CYS A 136 -4.03 24.20 29.01
CA CYS A 136 -3.45 23.58 30.21
C CYS A 136 -2.12 22.88 29.91
N ASP A 137 -1.38 22.50 30.95
CA ASP A 137 -0.08 21.81 30.85
C ASP A 137 -0.21 20.31 30.54
N THR A 138 -1.11 19.93 29.63
CA THR A 138 -1.23 18.54 29.17
C THR A 138 -0.66 18.35 27.78
N ASP A 139 -0.04 17.20 27.57
CA ASP A 139 0.56 16.85 26.29
C ASP A 139 0.29 15.40 25.89
N TYR A 140 0.46 15.14 24.61
CA TYR A 140 0.24 13.85 23.98
C TYR A 140 1.29 13.61 22.90
N ILE A 141 1.85 12.40 22.85
CA ILE A 141 2.78 11.98 21.81
C ILE A 141 2.15 10.84 21.03
N GLY A 142 2.13 10.99 19.71
CA GLY A 142 1.62 9.96 18.82
C GLY A 142 2.35 9.91 17.50
N TYR A 143 2.30 8.77 16.83
CA TYR A 143 2.68 8.68 15.42
C TYR A 143 1.48 8.66 14.47
N THR A 144 1.74 8.97 13.21
CA THR A 144 0.82 8.72 12.10
C THR A 144 1.57 8.17 10.90
N ALA A 145 1.05 7.09 10.30
CA ALA A 145 1.48 6.64 8.98
C ALA A 145 0.77 7.42 7.85
N ARG A 146 -0.41 7.99 8.15
CA ARG A 146 -1.22 8.84 7.27
C ARG A 146 -0.78 10.30 7.34
N HIS A 147 -1.39 11.17 6.54
CA HIS A 147 -1.15 12.61 6.61
C HIS A 147 -1.52 13.18 7.99
N LEU A 148 -0.68 14.05 8.54
CA LEU A 148 -0.90 14.68 9.85
C LEU A 148 -2.26 15.39 9.92
N ASN A 149 -2.64 16.16 8.91
CA ASN A 149 -3.93 16.88 8.89
C ASN A 149 -5.13 15.94 9.05
N GLN A 150 -5.08 14.76 8.41
CA GLN A 150 -6.13 13.75 8.56
C GLN A 150 -6.17 13.23 10.00
N ARG A 151 -5.00 12.98 10.61
CA ARG A 151 -4.92 12.52 11.99
C ARG A 151 -5.39 13.59 13.00
N VAL A 152 -5.12 14.86 12.73
CA VAL A 152 -5.61 15.99 13.55
C VAL A 152 -7.13 16.06 13.51
N GLU A 153 -7.75 15.88 12.34
CA GLU A 153 -9.21 15.85 12.23
C GLU A 153 -9.82 14.68 13.02
N GLU A 154 -9.20 13.50 12.97
CA GLU A 154 -9.63 12.33 13.77
C GLU A 154 -9.58 12.60 15.28
N HIS A 155 -8.62 13.40 15.74
CA HIS A 155 -8.48 13.77 17.15
C HIS A 155 -9.50 14.80 17.64
N LYS A 156 -10.30 15.40 16.74
CA LYS A 156 -11.45 16.23 17.16
C LYS A 156 -12.61 15.40 17.70
N SER A 157 -12.64 14.10 17.40
CA SER A 157 -13.65 13.19 17.94
C SER A 157 -13.43 12.95 19.44
N GLU A 158 -14.53 12.94 20.20
CA GLU A 158 -14.58 12.63 21.64
C GLU A 158 -14.09 11.21 21.98
N LEU A 159 -14.02 10.32 20.99
CA LEU A 159 -13.49 8.97 21.14
C LEU A 159 -11.97 8.98 21.35
N SER A 160 -11.28 9.99 20.84
CA SER A 160 -9.83 10.13 20.99
C SER A 160 -9.44 10.67 22.37
N ALA A 161 -8.22 10.38 22.84
CA ALA A 161 -7.72 10.90 24.10
C ALA A 161 -7.68 12.45 24.11
N ILE A 162 -7.23 13.05 23.01
CA ILE A 162 -7.18 14.52 22.83
C ILE A 162 -8.60 15.11 22.81
N GLY A 163 -9.49 14.60 21.96
CA GLY A 163 -10.85 15.13 21.85
C GLY A 163 -11.65 14.97 23.15
N ARG A 164 -11.48 13.86 23.87
CA ARG A 164 -12.08 13.66 25.20
C ARG A 164 -11.53 14.66 26.23
N HIS A 165 -10.22 14.91 26.22
CA HIS A 165 -9.59 15.91 27.05
C HIS A 165 -10.16 17.31 26.77
N MET A 166 -10.29 17.70 25.50
CA MET A 166 -10.85 19.01 25.14
C MET A 166 -12.31 19.17 25.57
N LYS A 167 -13.11 18.10 25.48
CA LYS A 167 -14.51 18.13 25.93
C LYS A 167 -14.65 18.18 27.44
N ILE A 168 -13.95 17.32 28.18
CA ILE A 168 -14.13 17.20 29.64
C ILE A 168 -13.33 18.27 30.38
N GLY A 169 -12.09 18.52 29.97
CA GLY A 169 -11.19 19.47 30.61
C GLY A 169 -11.48 20.94 30.27
N HIS A 170 -12.05 21.20 29.09
CA HIS A 170 -12.26 22.58 28.61
C HIS A 170 -13.67 22.86 28.07
N SER A 171 -14.60 21.90 28.11
CA SER A 171 -15.98 22.05 27.63
C SER A 171 -16.09 22.44 26.14
N LEU A 172 -15.09 22.10 25.31
CA LEU A 172 -15.05 22.41 23.87
C LEU A 172 -15.49 21.21 23.03
N THR A 173 -16.52 21.41 22.19
CA THR A 173 -17.08 20.36 21.31
C THR A 173 -16.49 20.34 19.91
N LYS A 174 -15.90 21.45 19.43
CA LYS A 174 -15.19 21.56 18.14
C LYS A 174 -13.96 22.46 18.27
N PRO A 175 -12.92 22.04 19.00
CA PRO A 175 -11.74 22.87 19.20
C PRO A 175 -10.91 22.97 17.90
N ASP A 176 -10.42 24.16 17.58
CA ASP A 176 -9.42 24.34 16.51
C ASP A 176 -8.02 24.03 17.04
N ILE A 177 -7.71 22.74 17.10
CA ILE A 177 -6.45 22.23 17.66
C ILE A 177 -5.30 22.17 16.65
N LYS A 178 -5.45 22.70 15.42
CA LYS A 178 -4.46 22.50 14.35
C LYS A 178 -3.08 23.07 14.69
N GLN A 179 -3.05 24.22 15.37
CA GLN A 179 -1.81 24.92 15.71
C GLN A 179 -1.09 24.26 16.90
N SER A 180 -1.82 23.51 17.71
CA SER A 180 -1.35 22.82 18.91
C SER A 180 -0.51 21.56 18.60
N PHE A 181 -0.35 21.18 17.32
CA PHE A 181 0.46 20.04 16.87
C PHE A 181 1.84 20.46 16.36
N LYS A 182 2.88 19.81 16.89
CA LYS A 182 4.28 19.96 16.47
C LYS A 182 4.84 18.65 15.96
N ILE A 183 5.49 18.67 14.80
CA ILE A 183 6.22 17.50 14.27
C ILE A 183 7.54 17.36 15.03
N ILE A 184 7.76 16.22 15.68
CA ILE A 184 9.02 15.93 16.41
C ILE A 184 10.00 15.19 15.49
N LYS A 185 9.51 14.18 14.75
CA LYS A 185 10.38 13.32 13.93
C LYS A 185 9.67 12.85 12.67
N ARG A 186 10.30 13.06 11.51
CA ARG A 186 9.91 12.41 10.24
C ARG A 186 10.57 11.03 10.15
N CYS A 187 9.81 10.05 9.69
CA CYS A 187 10.17 8.65 9.64
C CYS A 187 10.05 8.12 8.20
N LYS A 188 10.77 7.03 7.88
CA LYS A 188 10.74 6.45 6.52
C LYS A 188 9.62 5.42 6.33
N GLY A 189 8.94 5.04 7.41
CA GLY A 189 7.82 4.10 7.39
C GLY A 189 7.22 3.84 8.77
N LYS A 190 6.22 2.96 8.85
CA LYS A 190 5.49 2.62 10.09
C LYS A 190 6.42 2.10 11.20
N PHE A 191 7.35 1.22 10.86
CA PHE A 191 8.27 0.64 11.86
C PHE A 191 9.16 1.71 12.50
N ASP A 192 9.75 2.59 11.68
CA ASP A 192 10.52 3.73 12.19
C ASP A 192 9.65 4.62 13.11
N CYS A 193 8.40 4.89 12.72
CA CYS A 193 7.48 5.67 13.55
C CYS A 193 7.28 5.04 14.94
N LEU A 194 7.08 3.72 15.00
CA LEU A 194 6.92 2.99 16.26
C LEU A 194 8.20 3.02 17.09
N LEU A 195 9.36 2.82 16.44
CA LEU A 195 10.66 2.84 17.09
C LEU A 195 10.96 4.20 17.73
N TYR A 196 10.55 5.31 17.10
CA TYR A 196 10.76 6.65 17.63
C TYR A 196 9.67 7.10 18.61
N GLU A 197 8.40 6.75 18.39
CA GLU A 197 7.30 7.11 19.31
C GLU A 197 7.57 6.60 20.73
N MET A 198 8.18 5.42 20.83
CA MET A 198 8.47 4.75 22.08
C MET A 198 9.38 5.46 23.08
N PRO A 199 10.63 5.76 22.72
CA PRO A 199 11.50 6.53 23.59
C PRO A 199 10.89 7.90 23.89
N PHE A 200 10.23 8.55 22.93
CA PHE A 200 9.59 9.84 23.19
C PHE A 200 8.52 9.79 24.27
N ILE A 201 7.68 8.75 24.30
CA ILE A 201 6.67 8.56 25.36
C ILE A 201 7.34 8.23 26.69
N ARG A 202 8.34 7.34 26.70
CA ARG A 202 9.03 6.91 27.93
C ARG A 202 9.83 8.04 28.57
N ASP A 203 10.48 8.87 27.77
CA ASP A 203 11.35 9.94 28.25
C ASP A 203 10.56 11.18 28.68
N ARG A 204 9.46 11.52 27.96
CA ARG A 204 8.66 12.73 28.25
C ARG A 204 7.47 12.48 29.16
N LEU A 205 7.02 11.24 29.29
CA LEU A 205 5.85 10.84 30.09
C LEU A 205 4.62 11.73 29.88
N PRO A 206 4.14 11.87 28.62
CA PRO A 206 3.07 12.79 28.31
C PRO A 206 1.76 12.41 29.00
N THR A 207 1.07 13.40 29.57
CA THR A 207 -0.03 13.17 30.52
C THR A 207 -1.24 12.45 29.90
N LEU A 208 -1.49 12.67 28.61
CA LEU A 208 -2.64 12.08 27.90
C LEU A 208 -2.36 10.68 27.36
N ASN A 209 -1.11 10.22 27.37
CA ASN A 209 -0.76 8.88 26.89
C ASN A 209 -1.00 7.84 27.99
N THR A 210 -1.99 6.97 27.77
CA THR A 210 -2.24 5.83 28.66
C THR A 210 -1.28 4.66 28.41
N GLN A 211 -0.66 4.60 27.22
CA GLN A 211 0.24 3.53 26.82
C GLN A 211 1.69 4.02 26.84
N SER A 212 2.56 3.24 27.50
CA SER A 212 4.02 3.45 27.49
C SER A 212 4.76 2.58 26.46
N ASP A 213 4.08 1.55 25.91
CA ASP A 213 4.64 0.65 24.88
C ASP A 213 3.73 0.44 23.64
N SER A 214 3.89 1.27 22.64
CA SER A 214 3.31 1.30 21.29
C SER A 214 3.77 0.18 20.39
N ILE A 215 4.99 -0.35 20.55
CA ILE A 215 5.41 -1.50 19.75
C ILE A 215 4.60 -2.69 20.22
N ARG A 216 4.61 -2.96 21.52
CA ARG A 216 3.84 -4.07 22.09
C ARG A 216 2.33 -3.90 21.92
N SER A 217 1.79 -2.68 22.00
CA SER A 217 0.35 -2.46 21.84
C SER A 217 -0.15 -2.51 20.40
N LYS A 218 0.72 -2.37 19.39
CA LYS A 218 0.31 -2.27 17.96
C LYS A 218 0.92 -3.34 17.04
N VAL A 219 1.84 -4.18 17.52
CA VAL A 219 2.44 -5.30 16.76
C VAL A 219 1.69 -6.61 16.98
N PHE A 220 0.96 -6.76 18.09
CA PHE A 220 0.19 -7.97 18.43
C PHE A 220 -1.33 -7.80 18.27
N VAL A 221 -1.77 -6.81 17.46
CA VAL A 221 -3.18 -6.53 17.13
C VAL A 221 -3.41 -6.69 15.64
#